data_AF-Q4DE61-F1
#
_entry.id   AF-Q4DE61-F1
#
_cell.length_a   1.000
_cell.length_b   1.000
_cell.length_c   1.000
_cell.angle_alpha   90.00
_cell.angle_beta   90.00
_cell.angle_gamma   90.00
#
_symmetry.space_group_name_H-M   'P 1'
#
loop_
_entity.id
_entity.type
_entity.pdbx_description
1 polymer ?
#
loop_
_entity_poly.entity_id
_entity_poly.type
_entity_poly.pdbx_seq_one_letter_code
_entity_poly.pdbx_strand_id
1 'polypeptide(L)'
;VGCEEISRKARRVQLRPMEYMAQHRMQAWQLRFKEMGPPFSRVWVALGGKMRRRRIGRHVDVKDLRYYWRPIEPQYQRLYMSRLRAHDHSNKRRQPMRLRATNYEIGRVTSSIEWERASNRKYGARLAPPKRLDFEFRVF
;
A
#
# COMPACT_ATOMS: atom_id res chain seq x y z
N VAL A 1 3.86 9.78 -46.90
CA VAL A 1 5.34 9.88 -46.80
C VAL A 1 5.74 11.13 -47.56
N GLY A 2 5.86 12.28 -46.90
CA GLY A 2 6.01 13.56 -47.63
C GLY A 2 5.58 14.83 -46.87
N CYS A 3 5.24 14.76 -45.58
CA CYS A 3 4.96 15.95 -44.78
C CYS A 3 6.28 16.56 -44.28
N GLU A 4 6.42 17.89 -44.35
CA GLU A 4 7.63 18.59 -43.89
C GLU A 4 7.83 18.43 -42.37
N GLU A 5 6.75 18.25 -41.63
CA GLU A 5 6.76 18.06 -40.18
C GLU A 5 7.48 16.77 -39.74
N ILE A 6 7.44 15.71 -40.56
CA ILE A 6 8.16 14.47 -40.28
C ILE A 6 9.54 14.43 -40.94
N SER A 7 9.80 15.28 -41.95
CA SER A 7 11.12 15.40 -42.59
C SER A 7 12.09 16.20 -41.72
N ARG A 8 11.61 17.22 -41.00
CA ARG A 8 12.40 17.95 -40.00
C ARG A 8 12.54 17.14 -38.73
N LYS A 9 13.76 17.05 -38.19
CA LYS A 9 14.00 16.41 -36.89
C LYS A 9 13.32 17.22 -35.78
N ALA A 10 12.21 16.70 -35.26
CA ALA A 10 11.51 17.25 -34.10
C ALA A 10 11.89 16.50 -32.80
N ARG A 11 11.18 16.82 -31.70
CA ARG A 11 11.35 16.14 -30.40
C ARG A 11 11.08 14.64 -30.53
N ARG A 12 11.90 13.84 -29.85
CA ARG A 12 11.72 12.38 -29.75
C ARG A 12 11.24 12.03 -28.35
N VAL A 13 10.16 11.27 -28.29
CA VAL A 13 9.57 10.80 -27.03
C VAL A 13 10.46 9.68 -26.47
N GLN A 14 10.75 9.74 -25.18
CA GLN A 14 11.45 8.68 -24.44
C GLN A 14 10.43 7.74 -23.78
N LEU A 15 10.91 6.57 -23.31
CA LEU A 15 10.09 5.69 -22.47
C LEU A 15 9.62 6.46 -21.23
N ARG A 16 8.31 6.53 -21.03
CA ARG A 16 7.74 7.22 -19.87
C ARG A 16 8.07 6.47 -18.58
N PRO A 17 8.36 7.19 -17.49
CA PRO A 17 8.57 6.54 -16.19
C PRO A 17 7.28 5.83 -15.74
N MET A 18 7.44 4.70 -15.07
CA MET A 18 6.33 3.97 -14.46
C MET A 18 5.89 4.63 -13.15
N GLU A 19 4.59 4.51 -12.82
CA GLU A 19 4.09 4.85 -11.50
C GLU A 19 4.62 3.90 -10.41
N TYR A 20 4.56 4.35 -9.15
CA TYR A 20 4.94 3.51 -8.03
C TYR A 20 4.02 2.28 -7.91
N MET A 21 4.59 1.09 -7.71
CA MET A 21 3.82 -0.18 -7.73
C MET A 21 2.64 -0.20 -6.74
N ALA A 22 2.77 0.43 -5.57
CA ALA A 22 1.72 0.51 -4.56
C ALA A 22 1.07 1.90 -4.48
N GLN A 23 1.06 2.67 -5.57
CA GLN A 23 0.46 4.01 -5.65
C GLN A 23 -1.01 4.04 -5.20
N HIS A 24 -1.77 3.01 -5.58
CA HIS A 24 -3.20 2.92 -5.25
C HIS A 24 -3.48 2.38 -3.84
N ARG A 25 -2.47 2.02 -3.06
CA ARG A 25 -2.62 1.55 -1.68
C ARG A 25 -2.59 2.75 -0.73
N MET A 26 -3.76 3.29 -0.43
CA MET A 26 -3.87 4.54 0.33
C MET A 26 -3.62 4.35 1.83
N GLN A 27 -2.87 5.28 2.42
CA GLN A 27 -2.64 5.35 3.88
C GLN A 27 -3.96 5.51 4.66
N ALA A 28 -4.96 6.18 4.08
CA ALA A 28 -6.26 6.35 4.72
C ALA A 28 -6.92 5.01 5.07
N TRP A 29 -6.97 4.09 4.11
CA TRP A 29 -7.54 2.76 4.30
C TRP A 29 -6.75 1.95 5.30
N GLN A 30 -5.44 2.04 5.21
CA GLN A 30 -4.51 1.38 6.12
C GLN A 30 -4.73 1.77 7.58
N LEU A 31 -5.00 3.04 7.85
CA LEU A 31 -5.23 3.54 9.21
C LEU A 31 -6.62 3.15 9.75
N ARG A 32 -7.67 3.20 8.92
CA ARG A 32 -9.06 3.04 9.37
C ARG A 32 -9.53 1.59 9.34
N PHE A 33 -9.00 0.81 8.41
CA PHE A 33 -9.45 -0.53 8.11
C PHE A 33 -8.34 -1.55 8.29
N LYS A 34 -8.74 -2.78 8.59
CA LYS A 34 -7.87 -3.95 8.48
C LYS A 34 -8.59 -5.05 7.71
N GLU A 35 -7.86 -5.70 6.82
CA GLU A 35 -8.33 -6.84 6.02
C GLU A 35 -8.19 -8.12 6.86
N MET A 36 -9.28 -8.86 7.05
CA MET A 36 -9.30 -10.12 7.81
C MET A 36 -10.15 -11.19 7.11
N GLY A 37 -10.01 -12.44 7.51
CA GLY A 37 -10.75 -13.59 6.96
C GLY A 37 -9.92 -14.44 5.98
N PRO A 38 -10.47 -15.58 5.53
CA PRO A 38 -9.80 -16.48 4.59
C PRO A 38 -9.66 -15.84 3.20
N PRO A 39 -8.70 -16.26 2.34
CA PRO A 39 -8.34 -15.57 1.10
C PRO A 39 -9.49 -15.19 0.15
N PHE A 40 -10.51 -16.03 0.03
CA PHE A 40 -11.66 -15.79 -0.85
C PHE A 40 -12.88 -15.18 -0.14
N SER A 41 -12.83 -15.03 1.18
CA SER A 41 -13.92 -14.46 1.99
C SER A 41 -13.40 -13.32 2.88
N ARG A 42 -12.43 -12.55 2.38
CA ARG A 42 -11.85 -11.44 3.12
C ARG A 42 -12.83 -10.29 3.25
N VAL A 43 -12.90 -9.73 4.45
CA VAL A 43 -13.68 -8.53 4.76
C VAL A 43 -12.78 -7.46 5.35
N TRP A 44 -13.06 -6.20 5.01
CA TRP A 44 -12.40 -5.07 5.62
C TRP A 44 -13.23 -4.62 6.81
N VAL A 45 -12.63 -4.56 7.99
CA VAL A 45 -13.32 -4.12 9.21
C VAL A 45 -12.84 -2.75 9.66
N ALA A 46 -13.75 -1.95 10.21
CA ALA A 46 -13.47 -0.68 10.86
C ALA A 46 -13.89 -0.73 12.34
N LEU A 47 -13.41 0.21 13.15
CA LEU A 47 -13.95 0.42 14.49
C LEU A 47 -15.39 0.89 14.40
N GLY A 48 -16.27 0.23 15.16
CA GLY A 48 -17.66 0.66 15.33
C GLY A 48 -17.78 1.81 16.33
N GLY A 49 -18.92 2.50 16.28
CA GLY A 49 -19.24 3.63 17.16
C GLY A 49 -19.32 4.97 16.41
N LYS A 50 -19.75 6.01 17.13
CA LYS A 50 -19.89 7.37 16.58
C LYS A 50 -18.61 8.17 16.88
N MET A 51 -17.74 8.32 15.89
CA MET A 51 -16.56 9.18 15.99
C MET A 51 -16.98 10.65 16.00
N ARG A 52 -17.01 11.28 17.18
CA ARG A 52 -17.36 12.70 17.34
C ARG A 52 -16.77 13.26 18.63
N ARG A 53 -16.26 14.49 18.58
CA ARG A 53 -15.88 15.27 19.76
C ARG A 53 -17.09 16.07 20.25
N ARG A 54 -17.39 16.03 21.55
CA ARG A 54 -18.49 16.80 22.17
C ARG A 54 -17.95 17.75 23.24
N ARG A 55 -18.80 18.68 23.69
CA ARG A 55 -18.55 19.50 24.88
C ARG A 55 -18.46 18.65 26.15
N ILE A 56 -17.77 19.17 27.16
CA ILE A 56 -17.65 18.57 28.51
C ILE A 56 -19.05 18.27 29.07
N GLY A 57 -19.21 17.12 29.75
CA GLY A 57 -20.48 16.67 30.35
C GLY A 57 -21.42 15.88 29.42
N ARG A 58 -21.04 15.56 28.17
CA ARG A 58 -21.80 14.70 27.26
C ARG A 58 -21.06 13.38 26.98
N HIS A 59 -21.78 12.25 26.98
CA HIS A 59 -21.23 10.87 27.04
C HIS A 59 -20.39 10.66 28.30
N VAL A 60 -21.06 10.74 29.46
CA VAL A 60 -20.41 10.51 30.75
C VAL A 60 -20.18 9.01 30.96
N ASP A 61 -21.15 8.16 30.60
CA ASP A 61 -20.99 6.72 30.75
C ASP A 61 -20.08 6.15 29.65
N VAL A 62 -18.92 5.65 30.08
CA VAL A 62 -17.92 5.01 29.21
C VAL A 62 -18.39 3.63 28.75
N LYS A 63 -19.37 3.00 29.43
CA LYS A 63 -19.92 1.68 29.04
C LYS A 63 -20.61 1.72 27.67
N ASP A 64 -21.11 2.88 27.25
CA ASP A 64 -21.66 3.09 25.90
C ASP A 64 -20.57 3.01 24.81
N LEU A 65 -19.33 3.39 25.16
CA LEU A 65 -18.18 3.44 24.25
C LEU A 65 -17.48 2.09 24.16
N ARG A 66 -18.16 1.10 23.60
CA ARG A 66 -17.62 -0.25 23.44
C ARG A 66 -16.62 -0.30 22.28
N TYR A 67 -15.46 -0.89 22.53
CA TYR A 67 -14.46 -1.18 21.50
C TYR A 67 -14.83 -2.46 20.75
N TYR A 68 -15.21 -2.33 19.48
CA TYR A 68 -15.49 -3.48 18.62
C TYR A 68 -15.22 -3.16 17.15
N TRP A 69 -15.00 -4.20 16.36
CA TRP A 69 -14.81 -4.10 14.91
C TRP A 69 -16.06 -4.60 14.17
N ARG A 70 -16.44 -3.92 13.08
CA ARG A 70 -17.49 -4.36 12.15
C ARG A 70 -17.00 -4.28 10.71
N PRO A 71 -17.40 -5.22 9.83
CA PRO A 71 -17.18 -5.09 8.41
C PRO A 71 -17.72 -3.75 7.89
N ILE A 72 -16.96 -3.12 6.99
CA ILE A 72 -17.44 -1.95 6.25
C ILE A 72 -18.49 -2.38 5.22
N GLU A 73 -19.20 -1.42 4.65
CA GLU A 73 -20.17 -1.70 3.61
C GLU A 73 -19.50 -2.35 2.38
N PRO A 74 -20.13 -3.37 1.79
CA PRO A 74 -19.55 -4.12 0.67
C PRO A 74 -19.28 -3.25 -0.56
N GLN A 75 -20.07 -2.18 -0.80
CA GLN A 75 -19.79 -1.23 -1.87
C GLN A 75 -18.44 -0.52 -1.72
N TYR A 76 -18.12 -0.01 -0.52
CA TYR A 76 -16.84 0.65 -0.26
C TYR A 76 -15.69 -0.35 -0.29
N GLN A 77 -15.89 -1.56 0.25
CA GLN A 77 -14.88 -2.60 0.13
C GLN A 77 -14.58 -2.94 -1.34
N ARG A 78 -15.61 -3.10 -2.18
CA ARG A 78 -15.43 -3.34 -3.63
C ARG A 78 -14.70 -2.19 -4.32
N LEU A 79 -15.00 -0.94 -3.96
CA LEU A 79 -14.32 0.24 -4.48
C LEU A 79 -12.83 0.26 -4.09
N TYR A 80 -12.49 -0.01 -2.83
CA TYR A 80 -11.09 -0.01 -2.40
C TYR A 80 -10.32 -1.20 -3.01
N MET A 81 -10.96 -2.38 -3.08
CA MET A 81 -10.38 -3.53 -3.77
C MET A 81 -10.19 -3.29 -5.27
N SER A 82 -11.08 -2.56 -5.95
CA SER A 82 -10.90 -2.23 -7.38
C SER A 82 -9.69 -1.34 -7.60
N ARG A 83 -9.43 -0.38 -6.70
CA ARG A 83 -8.20 0.43 -6.73
C ARG A 83 -6.94 -0.42 -6.55
N LEU A 84 -6.97 -1.42 -5.67
CA LEU A 84 -5.86 -2.36 -5.49
C LEU A 84 -5.69 -3.38 -6.64
N ARG A 85 -6.71 -3.56 -7.47
CA ARG A 85 -6.68 -4.39 -8.70
C ARG A 85 -6.21 -3.63 -9.93
N ALA A 86 -6.15 -2.30 -9.89
CA ALA A 86 -5.81 -1.48 -11.05
C ALA A 86 -4.40 -1.80 -11.59
N HIS A 87 -3.49 -2.23 -10.72
CA HIS A 87 -2.17 -2.72 -11.12
C HIS A 87 -2.29 -4.08 -11.79
N ASP A 88 -1.76 -4.23 -13.02
CA ASP A 88 -1.73 -5.48 -13.79
C ASP A 88 -3.13 -6.03 -14.12
N HIS A 89 -4.00 -5.13 -14.61
CA HIS A 89 -5.42 -5.41 -14.90
C HIS A 89 -5.65 -6.48 -15.98
N SER A 90 -4.66 -6.80 -16.82
CA SER A 90 -4.77 -7.82 -17.86
C SER A 90 -4.67 -9.25 -17.30
N ASN A 91 -3.97 -9.44 -16.17
CA ASN A 91 -3.72 -10.75 -15.61
C ASN A 91 -4.82 -11.22 -14.63
N LYS A 92 -5.82 -11.94 -15.16
CA LYS A 92 -6.94 -12.50 -14.36
C LYS A 92 -6.52 -13.51 -13.29
N ARG A 93 -5.33 -14.11 -13.38
CA ARG A 93 -4.81 -15.07 -12.38
C ARG A 93 -4.16 -14.38 -11.18
N ARG A 94 -3.86 -13.08 -11.29
CA ARG A 94 -3.22 -12.31 -10.22
C ARG A 94 -4.25 -11.89 -9.18
N GLN A 95 -4.04 -12.33 -7.94
CA GLN A 95 -4.85 -11.86 -6.82
C GLN A 95 -4.63 -10.35 -6.58
N PRO A 96 -5.64 -9.62 -6.07
CA PRO A 96 -5.51 -8.21 -5.74
C PRO A 96 -4.36 -7.95 -4.75
N MET A 97 -3.72 -6.78 -4.88
CA MET A 97 -2.75 -6.32 -3.88
C MET A 97 -3.39 -6.26 -2.48
N ARG A 98 -2.67 -6.70 -1.43
CA ARG A 98 -3.19 -6.61 -0.05
C ARG A 98 -3.25 -5.18 0.48
N LEU A 99 -4.04 -4.93 1.53
CA LEU A 99 -4.09 -3.61 2.18
C LEU A 99 -2.78 -3.25 2.89
N ARG A 100 -2.18 -4.22 3.57
CA ARG A 100 -0.88 -4.14 4.24
C ARG A 100 0.08 -5.13 3.59
N ALA A 101 1.33 -4.72 3.42
CA ALA A 101 2.35 -5.59 2.83
C ALA A 101 2.59 -6.81 3.72
N THR A 102 2.77 -7.98 3.11
CA THR A 102 3.15 -9.21 3.81
C THR A 102 4.63 -9.51 3.64
N ASN A 103 5.18 -10.38 4.48
CA ASN A 103 6.56 -10.85 4.34
C ASN A 103 6.85 -11.41 2.93
N TYR A 104 5.88 -12.12 2.35
CA TYR A 104 5.98 -12.61 0.97
C TYR A 104 6.07 -11.45 -0.05
N GLU A 105 5.17 -10.46 0.04
CA GLU A 105 5.19 -9.30 -0.86
C GLU A 105 6.50 -8.50 -0.76
N ILE A 106 7.02 -8.33 0.45
CA ILE A 106 8.27 -7.59 0.71
C ILE A 106 9.47 -8.37 0.19
N GLY A 107 9.50 -9.69 0.44
CA GLY A 107 10.56 -10.58 -0.01
C GLY A 107 10.61 -10.71 -1.54
N ARG A 108 9.45 -10.88 -2.19
CA ARG A 108 9.32 -11.21 -3.62
C ARG A 108 10.17 -10.33 -4.54
N VAL A 109 10.22 -9.02 -4.31
CA VAL A 109 11.03 -8.11 -5.15
C VAL A 109 12.51 -8.41 -4.98
N THR A 110 12.97 -8.56 -3.74
CA THR A 110 14.40 -8.78 -3.41
C THR A 110 14.88 -10.21 -3.67
N SER A 111 13.95 -11.13 -3.86
CA SER A 111 14.22 -12.51 -4.31
C SER A 111 14.30 -12.65 -5.83
N SER A 112 14.02 -11.59 -6.59
CA SER A 112 14.17 -11.62 -8.05
C SER A 112 15.64 -11.63 -8.45
N ILE A 113 15.94 -12.21 -9.61
CA ILE A 113 17.30 -12.42 -10.12
C ILE A 113 18.08 -11.10 -10.19
N GLU A 114 17.43 -10.00 -10.57
CA GLU A 114 18.06 -8.67 -10.68
C GLU A 114 18.53 -8.13 -9.31
N TRP A 115 17.94 -8.61 -8.21
CA TRP A 115 18.27 -8.21 -6.85
C TRP A 115 19.12 -9.23 -6.09
N GLU A 116 19.48 -10.35 -6.72
CA GLU A 116 20.21 -11.43 -6.06
C GLU A 116 21.60 -11.01 -5.57
N ARG A 117 22.28 -10.10 -6.28
CA ARG A 117 23.58 -9.57 -5.84
C ARG A 117 23.47 -8.42 -4.83
N ALA A 118 22.27 -7.87 -4.63
CA ALA A 118 22.05 -6.70 -3.77
C ALA A 118 21.90 -7.09 -2.28
N SER A 119 22.98 -7.53 -1.65
CA SER A 119 23.01 -8.01 -0.26
C SER A 119 22.44 -7.01 0.76
N ASN A 120 22.60 -5.71 0.52
CA ASN A 120 22.12 -4.63 1.40
C ASN A 120 20.59 -4.46 1.43
N ARG A 121 19.84 -5.09 0.52
CA ARG A 121 18.38 -4.98 0.43
C ARG A 121 17.66 -6.29 0.74
N LYS A 122 18.38 -7.41 0.83
CA LYS A 122 17.81 -8.74 1.11
C LYS A 122 17.27 -8.85 2.55
N TYR A 123 16.38 -9.82 2.73
CA TYR A 123 15.86 -10.25 4.04
C TYR A 123 15.25 -9.13 4.90
N GLY A 124 14.62 -8.14 4.26
CA GLY A 124 13.97 -7.05 4.99
C GLY A 124 14.94 -6.11 5.68
N ALA A 125 16.09 -5.81 5.07
CA ALA A 125 17.10 -4.91 5.64
C ALA A 125 16.55 -3.56 6.16
N ARG A 126 15.48 -3.03 5.54
CA ARG A 126 14.79 -1.80 6.00
C ARG A 126 13.75 -2.02 7.10
N LEU A 127 13.27 -3.26 7.27
CA LEU A 127 12.36 -3.64 8.35
C LEU A 127 13.13 -3.92 9.65
N ALA A 128 14.38 -4.37 9.54
CA ALA A 128 15.26 -4.56 10.67
C ALA A 128 15.60 -3.22 11.35
N PRO A 129 15.83 -3.21 12.67
CA PRO A 129 16.31 -2.01 13.35
C PRO A 129 17.68 -1.58 12.78
N PRO A 130 18.01 -0.28 12.83
CA PRO A 130 19.33 0.21 12.43
C PRO A 130 20.45 -0.47 13.21
N LYS A 131 21.59 -0.68 12.55
CA LYS A 131 22.82 -1.12 13.22
C LYS A 131 23.37 0.00 14.10
N ARG A 132 24.10 -0.36 15.17
CA ARG A 132 24.87 0.64 15.93
C ARG A 132 25.85 1.33 15.00
N LEU A 133 25.92 2.65 15.09
CA LEU A 133 26.95 3.45 14.42
C LEU A 133 28.29 3.20 15.11
N ASP A 134 29.37 3.62 14.44
CA ASP A 134 30.72 3.52 14.99
C ASP A 134 30.90 4.44 16.21
N PHE A 135 31.85 4.11 17.09
CA PHE A 135 32.11 4.86 18.32
C PHE A 135 32.55 6.31 18.04
N GLU A 136 33.20 6.54 16.89
CA GLU A 136 33.67 7.85 16.44
C GLU A 136 33.02 8.28 15.10
N PHE A 137 31.72 8.04 14.94
CA PHE A 137 31.01 8.54 13.75
C PHE A 137 30.89 10.07 13.78
N ARG A 138 31.55 10.76 12.84
CA ARG A 138 31.47 12.22 12.65
C ARG A 138 31.03 12.54 11.21
N VAL A 139 30.18 13.55 11.05
CA VAL A 139 29.74 14.11 9.75
C VAL A 139 30.12 15.58 9.74
N PHE A 140 30.88 16.03 8.73
CA PHE A 140 31.28 17.42 8.53
C PHE A 140 30.46 18.06 7.40
#